data_AF-A0A7W0UFN0-F1
#
_entry.id   AF-A0A7W0UFN0-F1
#
_cell.length_a   1.000
_cell.length_b   1.000
_cell.length_c   1.000
_cell.angle_alpha   90.00
_cell.angle_beta   90.00
_cell.angle_gamma   90.00
#
_symmetry.space_group_name_H-M   'P 1'
#
loop_
_entity.id
_entity.type
_entity.pdbx_description
1 polymer ?
#
loop_
_entity_poly.entity_id
_entity_poly.type
_entity_poly.pdbx_seq_one_letter_code
_entity_poly.pdbx_strand_id
1 'polypeptide(L)' 'MKAVWNGAVLADSGDTVVVEGNHYFPADSLDRQYLVESGTHTVCPWKGTASYYSIVV' A
#
# COMPACT_ATOMS: atom_id res chain seq x y z
N MET A 1 0.75 1.12 -13.25
CA MET A 1 1.28 2.13 -12.29
C MET A 1 2.25 1.42 -11.38
N LYS A 2 3.37 2.05 -10.99
CA LYS A 2 4.37 1.44 -10.10
C LYS A 2 4.57 2.28 -8.84
N ALA A 3 4.56 1.64 -7.67
CA ALA A 3 5.04 2.22 -6.43
C ALA A 3 6.48 1.78 -6.21
N VAL A 4 7.42 2.73 -6.20
CA VAL A 4 8.87 2.44 -6.15
C VAL A 4 9.48 3.13 -4.93
N TRP A 5 10.29 2.39 -4.18
CA TRP A 5 11.04 2.87 -3.03
C TRP A 5 12.47 2.35 -3.07
N ASN A 6 13.48 3.23 -3.00
CA ASN A 6 14.91 2.87 -3.07
C ASN A 6 15.28 1.91 -4.23
N GLY A 7 14.59 2.03 -5.37
CA GLY A 7 14.80 1.16 -6.54
C GLY A 7 14.05 -0.18 -6.49
N ALA A 8 13.47 -0.56 -5.35
CA ALA A 8 12.57 -1.71 -5.24
C ALA A 8 11.15 -1.33 -5.68
N VAL A 9 10.49 -2.23 -6.41
CA VAL A 9 9.08 -2.08 -6.79
C VAL A 9 8.22 -2.72 -5.71
N LEU A 10 7.48 -1.91 -4.96
CA LEU A 10 6.63 -2.37 -3.86
C LEU A 10 5.25 -2.82 -4.34
N ALA A 11 4.77 -2.24 -5.45
CA ALA A 11 3.53 -2.62 -6.11
C ALA A 11 3.58 -2.27 -7.60
N ASP A 12 3.00 -3.11 -8.44
CA ASP A 12 2.80 -2.84 -9.87
C ASP A 12 1.45 -3.37 -10.34
N SER A 13 0.58 -2.48 -10.79
CA SER A 13 -0.72 -2.85 -11.36
C SER A 13 -1.28 -1.75 -12.26
N GLY A 14 -2.00 -2.16 -13.29
CA GLY A 14 -2.86 -1.27 -14.09
C GLY A 14 -4.20 -0.95 -13.42
N ASP A 15 -4.63 -1.79 -12.48
CA ASP A 15 -6.00 -1.81 -11.93
C ASP A 15 -6.10 -1.06 -10.59
N THR A 16 -5.42 0.07 -10.48
CA THR A 16 -5.50 0.91 -9.28
C THR A 16 -6.84 1.63 -9.21
N VAL A 17 -7.39 1.78 -8.01
CA VAL A 17 -8.55 2.66 -7.77
C VAL A 17 -8.05 4.01 -7.26
N VAL A 18 -8.60 5.11 -7.79
CA VAL A 18 -8.26 6.45 -7.31
C VAL A 18 -9.28 6.89 -6.26
N VAL A 19 -8.82 7.22 -5.06
CA VAL A 19 -9.64 7.72 -3.96
C VAL A 19 -9.01 9.01 -3.44
N GLU A 20 -9.77 10.11 -3.49
CA GLU A 20 -9.30 11.45 -3.07
C GLU A 20 -7.96 11.84 -3.74
N GLY A 21 -7.79 11.51 -5.02
CA GLY A 21 -6.58 11.79 -5.80
C GLY A 21 -5.39 10.86 -5.54
N ASN A 22 -5.52 9.86 -4.66
CA ASN A 22 -4.47 8.89 -4.36
C ASN A 22 -4.77 7.54 -5.04
N HIS A 23 -3.72 6.87 -5.53
CA HIS A 23 -3.82 5.53 -6.10
C HIS A 23 -3.80 4.46 -5.00
N TYR A 24 -4.79 3.59 -5.01
CA TYR A 24 -4.88 2.40 -4.18
C TYR A 24 -4.63 1.17 -5.04
N PHE A 25 -3.59 0.43 -4.68
CA PHE A 25 -3.20 -0.81 -5.34
C PHE A 25 -4.03 -1.99 -4.83
N PRO A 26 -4.45 -2.92 -5.70
CA PRO A 26 -4.95 -4.23 -5.28
C PRO A 26 -3.95 -4.96 -4.37
N ALA A 27 -4.44 -5.65 -3.34
CA ALA A 27 -3.58 -6.25 -2.32
C ALA A 27 -2.68 -7.39 -2.83
N ASP A 28 -3.06 -8.02 -3.94
CA ASP A 28 -2.33 -9.05 -4.68
C ASP A 28 -1.22 -8.49 -5.58
N SER A 29 -1.31 -7.20 -5.93
CA SER A 29 -0.25 -6.49 -6.68
C SER A 29 0.92 -6.01 -5.81
N LEU A 30 0.82 -6.19 -4.49
CA LEU A 30 1.86 -5.83 -3.53
C LEU A 30 2.95 -6.91 -3.50
N ASP A 31 4.21 -6.49 -3.58
CA ASP A 31 5.34 -7.38 -3.37
C ASP A 31 5.58 -7.56 -1.86
N ARG A 32 5.04 -8.67 -1.33
CA ARG A 32 5.06 -8.99 0.11
C ARG A 32 6.45 -9.22 0.68
N GLN A 33 7.47 -9.43 -0.15
CA GLN A 33 8.85 -9.60 0.35
C GLN A 33 9.40 -8.32 1.00
N TYR A 34 8.88 -7.16 0.60
CA TYR A 34 9.30 -5.85 1.10
C TYR A 34 8.38 -5.28 2.18
N LEU A 35 7.35 -6.01 2.61
CA LEU A 35 6.30 -5.49 3.49
C LEU A 35 6.08 -6.39 4.70
N VAL A 36 6.24 -5.82 5.89
CA VAL A 36 5.96 -6.49 7.17
C VAL A 36 4.81 -5.77 7.87
N GLU A 37 3.87 -6.52 8.43
CA GLU A 37 2.77 -5.94 9.19
C GLU A 37 3.28 -5.08 10.36
N SER A 38 2.67 -3.91 10.55
CA SER A 38 2.89 -3.07 11.72
C SER A 38 1.71 -3.20 12.68
N GLY A 39 1.98 -3.06 13.98
CA GLY A 39 0.93 -2.90 14.98
C GLY A 39 0.18 -1.56 14.87
N THR A 40 0.68 -0.62 14.08
CA THR A 40 0.06 0.71 13.89
C THR A 40 -1.26 0.60 13.13
N HIS A 41 -2.30 1.18 13.72
CA HIS A 41 -3.62 1.32 13.10
C HIS A 41 -4.13 2.75 13.31
N THR A 42 -4.83 3.29 12.31
CA THR A 42 -5.52 4.58 12.42
C THR A 42 -6.97 4.43 11.97
N VAL A 43 -7.84 5.31 12.44
CA VAL A 43 -9.27 5.28 12.11
C VAL A 43 -9.67 6.59 11.44
N CYS A 44 -10.28 6.47 10.26
CA CYS A 44 -10.92 7.57 9.57
C CYS A 44 -12.44 7.36 9.60
N PRO A 45 -13.26 8.37 9.99
CA PRO A 45 -14.71 8.21 10.12
C PRO A 45 -15.43 7.67 8.88
N TRP A 46 -14.92 7.94 7.67
CA TRP A 46 -15.55 7.51 6.41
C TRP A 46 -14.78 6.42 5.65
N LYS A 47 -13.49 6.21 5.92
CA LYS A 47 -12.69 5.14 5.28
C LYS A 47 -12.55 3.89 6.14
N GLY A 48 -12.93 3.96 7.42
CA GLY A 48 -12.75 2.87 8.38
C GLY A 48 -11.34 2.82 8.97
N THR A 49 -10.90 1.62 9.32
CA THR A 49 -9.60 1.37 9.96
C THR A 49 -8.53 1.10 8.89
N ALA A 50 -7.44 1.86 8.93
CA ALA A 50 -6.25 1.60 8.14
C ALA A 50 -5.26 0.76 8.95
N SER A 51 -4.79 -0.33 8.36
CA SER A 51 -3.64 -1.10 8.84
C SER A 51 -2.39 -0.66 8.08
N TYR A 52 -1.24 -0.63 8.77
CA TYR A 52 0.02 -0.18 8.19
C TYR A 52 0.99 -1.35 8.01
N TYR A 53 1.85 -1.22 7.00
CA TYR A 53 2.99 -2.09 6.79
C TYR A 53 4.27 -1.26 6.87
N SER A 54 5.31 -1.85 7.46
CA SER A 54 6.68 -1.34 7.42
C SER A 54 7.37 -1.86 6.17
N ILE A 55 8.08 -0.98 5.46
CA ILE A 55 8.91 -1.37 4.32
C ILE A 55 10.23 -1.91 4.85
N VAL A 56 10.59 -3.13 4.45
CA VAL A 56 11.89 -3.76 4.70
C VAL A 56 12.64 -3.88 3.39
N VAL A 57 13.86 -3.32 3.33
CA VAL A 57 14.74 -3.31 2.15
C VAL A 57 16.16 -3.66 2.55
#